data_AF-A0A365YJF4-F1
#
_entry.id   AF-A0A365YJF4-F1
#
_cell.length_a   1.000
_cell.length_b   1.000
_cell.length_c   1.000
_cell.angle_alpha   90.00
_cell.angle_beta   90.00
_cell.angle_gamma   90.00
#
_symmetry.space_group_name_H-M   'P 1'
#
loop_
_entity.id
_entity.type
_entity.pdbx_description
1 polymer ?
#
loop_
_entity_poly.entity_id
_entity_poly.type
_entity_poly.pdbx_seq_one_letter_code
_entity_poly.pdbx_strand_id
1 'polypeptide(L)' 'MTNTAKAEQPETLNHRACDEHSWEVESRHWTSEGEVVYTQCSACVTRRMQLRPVAQQLSMGSHELRL' A
#
# COMPACT_ATOMS: atom_id res chain seq x y z
N MET A 1 -45.33 6.01 -18.36
CA MET A 1 -44.78 6.72 -17.19
C MET A 1 -43.34 6.22 -17.01
N THR A 2 -42.38 6.97 -17.51
CA THR A 2 -40.94 6.62 -17.54
C THR A 2 -40.36 6.69 -16.14
N ASN A 3 -39.81 5.58 -15.63
CA ASN A 3 -39.05 5.62 -14.38
C ASN A 3 -37.56 5.76 -14.70
N THR A 4 -37.10 6.99 -14.54
CA THR A 4 -35.70 7.38 -14.42
C THR A 4 -35.20 6.97 -13.04
N ALA A 5 -34.21 6.07 -13.00
CA ALA A 5 -33.17 6.06 -11.97
C ALA A 5 -32.00 5.22 -12.49
N LYS A 6 -31.15 5.88 -13.29
CA LYS A 6 -29.73 5.54 -13.42
C LYS A 6 -29.21 5.37 -12.00
N ALA A 7 -28.80 4.16 -11.62
CA ALA A 7 -28.09 3.94 -10.38
C ALA A 7 -26.81 4.76 -10.45
N GLU A 8 -26.84 5.95 -9.85
CA GLU A 8 -25.68 6.81 -9.70
C GLU A 8 -24.80 6.13 -8.67
N GLN A 9 -23.88 5.34 -9.20
CA GLN A 9 -22.77 4.80 -8.45
C GLN A 9 -22.11 5.95 -7.69
N PRO A 10 -21.77 5.76 -6.40
CA PRO A 10 -21.09 6.78 -5.63
C PRO A 10 -19.87 7.21 -6.42
N GLU A 11 -19.85 8.50 -6.73
CA GLU A 11 -18.83 9.18 -7.49
C GLU A 11 -17.41 8.67 -7.17
N THR A 12 -16.86 7.90 -8.11
CA THR A 12 -15.45 7.49 -8.17
C THR A 12 -14.56 8.70 -8.51
N LEU A 13 -14.76 9.84 -7.84
CA LEU A 13 -13.97 11.06 -8.02
C LEU A 13 -12.55 10.94 -7.42
N ASN A 14 -12.26 9.86 -6.70
CA ASN A 14 -10.94 9.61 -6.10
C ASN A 14 -10.07 8.59 -6.84
N HIS A 15 -10.58 7.94 -7.90
CA HIS A 15 -9.79 6.92 -8.61
C HIS A 15 -8.85 7.51 -9.66
N ARG A 16 -9.13 8.74 -10.13
CA ARG A 16 -8.44 9.36 -11.28
C ARG A 16 -7.38 10.40 -10.92
N ALA A 17 -7.20 10.70 -9.63
CA ALA A 17 -6.26 11.71 -9.16
C ALA A 17 -4.92 11.10 -8.67
N CYS A 18 -4.77 9.78 -8.74
CA CYS A 18 -3.58 9.11 -8.21
C CYS A 18 -3.03 8.09 -9.20
N ASP A 19 -2.67 8.53 -10.39
CA ASP A 19 -1.90 7.71 -11.33
C ASP A 19 -0.56 7.29 -10.72
N GLU A 20 0.03 8.18 -9.90
CA GLU A 20 1.23 7.90 -9.10
C GLU A 20 0.92 8.09 -7.61
N HIS A 21 1.27 7.08 -6.81
CA HIS A 21 1.07 7.13 -5.37
C HIS A 21 2.33 7.64 -4.65
N SER A 22 2.17 8.72 -3.89
CA SER A 22 3.19 9.20 -2.95
C SER A 22 2.98 8.51 -1.60
N TRP A 23 3.75 7.44 -1.33
CA TRP A 23 3.58 6.62 -0.13
C TRP A 23 4.35 7.17 1.07
N GLU A 24 3.64 7.34 2.18
CA GLU A 24 4.20 7.73 3.48
C GLU A 24 3.98 6.61 4.49
N VAL A 25 4.95 6.40 5.40
CA VAL A 25 4.85 5.39 6.45
C VAL A 25 4.07 5.96 7.62
N GLU A 26 2.93 5.34 7.94
CA GLU A 26 2.15 5.68 9.13
C GLU A 26 2.71 5.00 10.37
N SER A 27 2.98 3.68 10.27
CA SER A 27 3.48 2.90 11.39
C SER A 27 4.27 1.68 10.95
N ARG A 28 5.11 1.20 11.87
CA ARG A 28 5.95 0.02 11.71
C ARG A 28 5.88 -0.83 12.96
N HIS A 29 5.69 -2.13 12.78
CA HIS A 29 5.56 -3.08 13.87
C HIS A 29 6.40 -4.32 13.60
N TRP A 30 7.21 -4.70 14.58
CA TRP A 30 7.95 -5.96 14.55
C TRP A 30 7.06 -7.10 15.04
N THR A 31 7.09 -8.21 14.31
CA THR A 31 6.41 -9.46 14.63
C THR A 31 7.41 -10.61 14.49
N SER A 32 7.05 -11.81 14.95
CA SER A 32 7.90 -12.99 14.79
C SER A 32 8.12 -13.38 13.32
N GLU A 33 7.22 -12.98 12.42
CA GLU A 33 7.32 -13.27 10.98
C GLU A 33 8.18 -12.25 10.22
N GLY A 34 8.40 -11.06 10.80
CA GLY A 34 9.16 -9.99 10.20
C GLY A 34 8.65 -8.61 10.62
N GLU A 35 8.74 -7.63 9.73
CA GLU A 35 8.23 -6.29 9.99
C GLU A 35 6.98 -6.00 9.15
N VAL A 36 5.93 -5.52 9.79
CA VAL A 36 4.74 -5.00 9.12
C VAL A 36 4.86 -3.49 9.01
N VAL A 37 4.78 -2.97 7.79
CA VAL A 37 4.78 -1.54 7.49
C VAL A 37 3.40 -1.15 6.96
N TYR A 38 2.76 -0.21 7.63
CA TYR A 38 1.54 0.42 7.16
C TYR A 38 1.91 1.73 6.45
N THR A 39 1.49 1.85 5.19
CA THR A 39 1.69 3.07 4.39
C THR A 39 0.37 3.63 3.90
N GLN A 40 0.34 4.95 3.75
CA GLN A 40 -0.78 5.68 3.20
C GLN A 40 -0.30 6.59 2.07
N CYS A 41 -1.12 6.73 1.04
CA CYS A 41 -0.87 7.72 -0.01
C CYS A 41 -1.34 9.10 0.47
N SER A 42 -0.48 10.12 0.46
CA SER A 42 -0.88 11.49 0.80
C SER A 42 -1.92 12.07 -0.16
N ALA A 43 -1.89 11.65 -1.42
CA ALA A 43 -2.70 12.25 -2.48
C ALA A 43 -4.15 11.71 -2.53
N CYS A 44 -4.33 10.41 -2.24
CA CYS A 44 -5.66 9.76 -2.36
C CYS A 44 -6.07 8.97 -1.11
N VAL A 45 -5.26 8.99 -0.05
CA VAL A 45 -5.55 8.36 1.25
C VAL A 45 -5.73 6.84 1.18
N THR A 46 -5.40 6.21 0.04
CA THR A 46 -5.31 4.75 -0.08
C THR A 46 -4.28 4.21 0.89
N ARG A 47 -4.62 3.12 1.58
CA ARG A 47 -3.75 2.45 2.55
C ARG A 47 -3.23 1.14 1.99
N ARG A 48 -1.97 0.84 2.29
CA ARG A 48 -1.29 -0.41 1.93
C ARG A 48 -0.59 -0.97 3.16
N MET A 49 -0.63 -2.29 3.31
CA MET A 49 0.15 -3.04 4.29
C MET A 49 1.21 -3.84 3.54
N GLN A 50 2.44 -3.81 4.03
CA GLN A 50 3.53 -4.64 3.52
C GLN A 50 4.15 -5.44 4.65
N LEU A 51 4.25 -6.77 4.45
CA LEU A 51 5.06 -7.63 5.28
C LEU A 51 6.47 -7.73 4.68
N ARG A 52 7.48 -7.39 5.47
CA ARG A 52 8.91 -7.60 5.18
C ARG A 52 9.37 -8.79 6.03
N PRO A 53 9.31 -10.03 5.51
CA PRO A 53 9.61 -11.21 6.31
C PRO A 53 11.11 -11.27 6.64
N VAL A 54 11.42 -11.86 7.79
CA VAL A 54 12.79 -11.97 8.31
C VAL A 54 13.76 -12.62 7.30
N ALA A 55 13.28 -13.60 6.53
CA ALA A 55 14.08 -14.27 5.50
C ALA A 55 14.54 -13.33 4.36
N GLN A 56 13.72 -12.33 4.00
CA GLN A 56 14.09 -11.36 2.96
C GLN A 56 15.15 -10.36 3.45
N GLN A 57 15.17 -10.06 4.76
CA GLN A 57 16.18 -9.17 5.35
C GLN A 57 17.57 -9.81 5.37
N LEU A 58 17.64 -11.12 5.62
CA LEU A 58 18.91 -11.87 5.55
C LEU A 58 19.48 -11.90 4.12
N SER A 59 18.63 -11.91 3.09
CA SER A 59 19.06 -11.83 1.69
C SER A 59 19.74 -10.48 1.37
N MET A 60 19.19 -9.36 1.87
CA MET A 60 19.78 -8.02 1.64
C MET A 60 21.16 -7.81 2.27
N GLY A 61 21.53 -8.59 3.30
CA GLY A 61 22.86 -8.58 3.92
C GLY A 61 23.83 -9.63 3.37
N SER A 62 23.41 -10.45 2.40
CA SER A 62 24.22 -11.58 1.90
C SER A 62 24.93 -11.32 0.56
N HIS A 63 24.86 -10.09 0.04
CA HIS A 63 25.53 -9.66 -1.20
C HIS A 63 27.01 -9.25 -1.02
N GLU A 64 27.69 -9.70 0.03
CA GLU A 64 29.10 -9.38 0.29
C GLU A 64 30.01 -10.58 0.61
N LEU A 65 29.62 -11.79 0.22
CA LEU A 65 30.55 -12.94 0.19
C LEU A 65 30.80 -13.40 -1.26
N ARG A 66 31.51 -12.57 -2.03
CA ARG A 66 32.26 -13.03 -3.21
C ARG A 66 33.68 -13.34 -2.75
N LEU A 67 33.98 -14.64 -2.62
CA LEU A 67 35.34 -15.18 -2.59
C LEU A 67 35.99 -15.05 -3.96
#